data_AF-A0A2S9GQG0-F1
#
_entry.id   AF-A0A2S9GQG0-F1
#
_cell.length_a   1.000
_cell.length_b   1.000
_cell.length_c   1.000
_cell.angle_alpha   90.00
_cell.angle_beta   90.00
_cell.angle_gamma   90.00
#
_symmetry.space_group_name_H-M   'P 1'
#
loop_
_entity.id
_entity.type
_entity.pdbx_description
1 polymer ?
#
loop_
_entity_poly.entity_id
_entity_poly.type
_entity_poly.pdbx_seq_one_letter_code
_entity_poly.pdbx_strand_id
1 'polypeptide(L)' 'RAIRKEDPEGTYITKYDLSRLKYLFLAGERLDPDTYHWATDKLGVPVIDHWWQTETGWPIAANPMGTEPLS' A
#
# COMPACT_ATOMS: atom_id res chain seq x y z
N ARG A 1 -0.11 -6.00 -8.34
CA ARG A 1 0.56 -6.98 -9.22
C ARG A 1 2.00 -7.39 -8.85
N ALA A 2 3.01 -6.50 -8.77
CA ALA A 2 4.42 -6.91 -8.61
C ALA A 2 4.72 -7.65 -7.30
N ILE A 3 4.42 -7.04 -6.16
CA ILE A 3 4.75 -7.59 -4.82
C ILE A 3 4.11 -8.96 -4.59
N ARG A 4 2.79 -9.07 -4.82
CA ARG A 4 2.06 -10.34 -4.70
C ARG A 4 2.54 -11.39 -5.71
N LYS A 5 2.93 -11.00 -6.92
CA LYS A 5 3.41 -11.96 -7.92
C LYS A 5 4.74 -12.58 -7.49
N GLU A 6 5.61 -11.79 -6.87
CA GLU A 6 6.92 -12.25 -6.40
C GLU A 6 6.82 -13.05 -5.09
N ASP A 7 5.89 -12.71 -4.19
CA ASP A 7 5.65 -13.44 -2.94
C ASP A 7 4.15 -13.62 -2.66
N PRO A 8 3.45 -14.52 -3.38
CA PRO A 8 2.00 -14.70 -3.24
C PRO A 8 1.58 -15.09 -1.81
N GLU A 9 2.42 -15.84 -1.12
CA GLU A 9 2.13 -16.34 0.22
C GLU A 9 2.55 -15.37 1.33
N GLY A 10 3.25 -14.28 1.00
CA GLY A 10 3.75 -13.32 1.98
C GLY A 10 4.84 -13.93 2.90
N THR A 11 5.62 -14.89 2.41
CA THR A 11 6.63 -15.60 3.19
C THR A 11 7.76 -14.71 3.72
N TYR A 12 8.00 -13.55 3.09
CA TYR A 12 9.01 -12.61 3.57
C TYR A 12 8.53 -11.79 4.76
N ILE A 13 7.22 -11.62 4.94
CA ILE A 13 6.64 -10.80 6.01
C ILE A 13 7.02 -11.35 7.39
N THR A 14 7.09 -12.67 7.54
CA THR A 14 7.46 -13.34 8.80
C THR A 14 8.96 -13.32 9.09
N LYS A 15 9.79 -12.92 8.12
CA LYS A 15 11.26 -12.89 8.26
C LYS A 15 11.76 -11.59 8.88
N TYR A 16 10.92 -10.57 9.00
CA TYR A 16 11.28 -9.23 9.47
C TYR A 16 10.31 -8.75 10.56
N ASP A 17 10.82 -7.96 11.50
CA ASP A 17 9.97 -7.25 12.46
C ASP A 17 9.35 -6.03 11.79
N LEU A 18 8.03 -6.09 11.56
CA LEU A 18 7.24 -5.03 10.96
C LEU A 18 6.40 -4.25 12.00
N SER A 19 6.68 -4.41 13.30
CA SER A 19 5.90 -3.76 14.39
C SER A 19 5.81 -2.23 14.28
N ARG A 20 6.71 -1.59 13.51
CA ARG A 20 6.75 -0.14 13.30
C ARG A 20 6.15 0.29 11.96
N LEU A 21 5.80 -0.64 11.07
CA LEU A 21 5.11 -0.35 9.82
C LEU A 21 3.70 0.10 10.15
N LYS A 22 3.30 1.27 9.63
CA LYS A 22 1.97 1.86 9.90
C LYS A 22 1.09 2.00 8.68
N TYR A 23 1.69 2.20 7.51
CA TYR A 23 0.99 2.48 6.25
C TYR A 23 1.79 1.93 5.08
N LEU A 24 1.10 1.39 4.07
CA LEU A 24 1.69 1.06 2.78
C LEU A 24 1.11 2.00 1.72
N PHE A 25 1.95 2.79 1.05
CA PHE A 25 1.54 3.68 -0.04
C PHE A 25 1.88 3.05 -1.40
N LEU A 26 0.93 3.07 -2.33
CA LEU A 26 1.07 2.56 -3.69
C LEU A 26 0.78 3.68 -4.69
N ALA A 27 1.55 3.74 -5.77
CA ALA A 27 1.52 4.82 -6.75
C ALA A 27 1.94 4.36 -8.15
N GLY A 28 1.67 5.20 -9.14
CA GLY A 28 2.15 5.05 -10.52
C GLY A 28 1.23 4.24 -11.41
N GLU A 29 0.78 3.07 -10.95
CA GLU A 29 -0.21 2.25 -11.67
C GLU A 29 -1.47 2.03 -10.84
N ARG A 30 -2.58 1.72 -11.51
CA ARG A 30 -3.84 1.40 -10.83
C ARG A 30 -3.65 0.21 -9.90
N LEU A 31 -4.03 0.37 -8.63
CA LEU A 31 -4.10 -0.73 -7.69
C LEU A 31 -5.28 -1.66 -8.04
N ASP A 32 -4.98 -2.93 -8.33
CA ASP A 32 -6.00 -3.95 -8.51
C ASP A 32 -6.59 -4.39 -7.15
N PRO A 33 -7.92 -4.64 -7.06
CA PRO A 33 -8.58 -5.01 -5.80
C PRO A 33 -7.95 -6.23 -5.12
N ASP A 34 -7.52 -7.24 -5.88
CA ASP A 34 -6.97 -8.44 -5.28
C ASP A 34 -5.60 -8.18 -4.61
N THR A 35 -4.78 -7.30 -5.18
CA THR A 35 -3.52 -6.87 -4.54
C THR A 35 -3.80 -6.01 -3.30
N TYR A 36 -4.83 -5.16 -3.35
CA TYR A 36 -5.25 -4.39 -2.18
C TYR A 36 -5.66 -5.29 -1.01
N HIS A 37 -6.56 -6.24 -1.24
CA HIS A 37 -7.02 -7.18 -0.22
C HIS A 37 -5.87 -8.04 0.30
N TRP A 38 -5.06 -8.61 -0.60
CA TRP A 38 -3.90 -9.39 -0.20
C TRP A 38 -2.93 -8.62 0.71
N ALA A 39 -2.58 -7.38 0.35
CA ALA A 39 -1.65 -6.58 1.13
C ALA A 39 -2.25 -6.17 2.48
N THR A 40 -3.54 -5.83 2.50
CA THR A 40 -4.27 -5.51 3.73
C THR A 40 -4.31 -6.70 4.67
N ASP A 41 -4.65 -7.89 4.17
CA ASP A 41 -4.75 -9.12 4.97
C ASP A 41 -3.39 -9.57 5.51
N LYS A 42 -2.33 -9.44 4.71
CA LYS A 42 -0.99 -9.91 5.08
C LYS A 42 -0.24 -8.96 6.00
N LEU A 43 -0.40 -7.65 5.83
CA LEU A 43 0.34 -6.65 6.60
C LEU A 43 -0.44 -6.11 7.80
N GLY A 44 -1.77 -6.19 7.78
CA GLY A 44 -2.62 -5.69 8.88
C GLY A 44 -2.57 -4.16 9.07
N VAL A 45 -2.08 -3.42 8.08
CA VAL A 45 -1.98 -1.96 8.08
C VAL A 45 -2.75 -1.38 6.89
N PRO A 46 -3.22 -0.12 6.97
CA PRO A 46 -3.88 0.52 5.84
C PRO A 46 -2.99 0.56 4.59
N VAL A 47 -3.58 0.20 3.46
CA VAL A 47 -3.00 0.34 2.12
C VAL A 47 -3.62 1.57 1.45
N ILE A 48 -2.79 2.55 1.08
CA ILE A 48 -3.22 3.81 0.50
C ILE A 48 -2.79 3.82 -0.96
N ASP A 49 -3.77 3.72 -1.85
CA ASP A 49 -3.57 4.02 -3.25
C ASP A 49 -3.54 5.55 -3.42
N HIS A 50 -2.50 6.07 -4.06
CA HIS A 50 -2.43 7.47 -4.42
C HIS A 50 -1.99 7.66 -5.87
N TRP A 51 -2.45 8.74 -6.49
CA TRP A 51 -2.15 9.06 -7.87
C TRP A 51 -1.41 10.39 -8.01
N TRP A 52 -0.33 10.37 -8.78
CA TRP A 52 0.47 11.53 -9.21
C TRP A 52 1.28 11.19 -10.46
N GLN A 53 1.91 12.20 -11.04
CA GLN A 53 2.86 12.07 -12.14
C GLN A 53 4.04 13.04 -11.97
N THR A 54 5.08 12.84 -12.79
CA THR A 54 6.33 13.62 -12.76
C THR A 54 6.08 15.13 -12.71
N GLU A 55 5.16 15.62 -13.54
CA GLU A 55 4.81 17.03 -13.71
C GLU A 55 4.21 17.63 -12.44
N THR A 56 3.48 16.83 -11.66
CA THR A 56 2.85 17.29 -10.43
C THR A 56 3.80 17.25 -9.24
N GLY A 57 4.75 16.31 -9.21
CA GLY A 57 5.73 16.21 -8.13
C GLY A 57 5.20 15.77 -6.76
N TRP A 58 3.89 15.58 -6.60
CA TRP A 58 3.24 15.12 -5.35
C TRP A 58 1.85 14.51 -5.60
N PRO A 59 1.29 13.73 -4.65
CA PRO A 59 -0.05 13.11 -4.75
C PRO A 59 -1.17 14.10 -5.08
N ILE A 60 -1.80 13.93 -6.24
CA ILE A 60 -2.97 14.71 -6.67
C ILE A 60 -4.24 14.19 -5.98
N ALA A 61 -4.35 12.86 -5.87
CA ALA A 61 -5.45 12.18 -5.19
C ALA A 61 -4.89 11.10 -4.27
N ALA A 62 -5.28 11.15 -2.99
CA ALA A 62 -4.86 10.21 -1.95
C ALA A 62 -5.81 10.30 -0.76
N ASN A 63 -5.85 9.26 0.07
CA ASN A 63 -6.34 9.39 1.44
C ASN A 63 -5.22 10.01 2.32
N PRO A 64 -5.44 11.19 2.92
CA PRO A 64 -4.44 11.82 3.77
C PRO A 64 -4.28 11.00 5.06
N MET A 65 -3.05 10.59 5.35
CA MET A 65 -2.70 9.87 6.57
C MET A 65 -1.92 10.79 7.51
N GLY A 66 -2.14 10.65 8.81
CA GLY A 66 -1.57 11.54 9.84
C GLY A 66 -2.61 12.47 10.46
N THR A 67 -3.79 12.60 9.83
CA THR A 67 -5.06 13.03 10.42
C THR A 67 -6.00 11.83 10.52
N GLU A 68 -7.22 11.99 11.07
CA GLU A 68 -8.22 10.92 11.03
C GLU A 68 -8.44 10.45 9.58
N PRO A 69 -8.55 9.12 9.34
CA PRO A 69 -8.86 8.59 8.01
C PRO A 69 -10.19 9.16 7.51
N LEU A 70 -10.25 9.54 6.23
CA LEU A 70 -11.53 9.90 5.60
C LEU A 70 -12.44 8.66 5.62
N SER A 71 -13.52 8.75 6.40
CA SER A 71 -14.52 7.69 6.62
C SER A 71 -15.37 7.42 5.39
#